data_AF-A0A4Z1GXF0-F1
#
_entry.id   AF-A0A4Z1GXF0-F1
#
_cell.length_a   1.000
_cell.length_b   1.000
_cell.length_c   1.000
_cell.angle_alpha   90.00
_cell.angle_beta   90.00
_cell.angle_gamma   90.00
#
_symmetry.space_group_name_H-M   'P 1'
#
loop_
_entity.id
_entity.type
_entity.pdbx_description
1 polymer ?
#
loop_
_entity_poly.entity_id
_entity_poly.type
_entity_poly.pdbx_seq_one_letter_code
_entity_poly.pdbx_strand_id
1 'polypeptide(L)'
;MVSLKTLAILVLSVIAVDAAGVIGNAEGFAAAARGGGTAPALIPKDINELVTWLSDNQPRTIVLDRTWDFTNTMGTRTEKGCTPLSNTCTNGAGQDSVDINGWCEQPGNSDQSLPKPIITYDVAGIPPNAIKLGSQKSIVGVGALGKIKGRGFYIAGAKDIIIQNVEFVEMNPKYIWGGDAISVDGTDLFWIDHVKIS
;
A
#
# COMPACT_ATOMS: atom_id res chain seq x y z
N MET A 1 -32.76 54.42 7.21
CA MET A 1 -32.63 53.55 8.40
C MET A 1 -32.42 52.12 7.91
N VAL A 2 -31.40 51.44 8.44
CA VAL A 2 -30.73 50.29 7.83
C VAL A 2 -31.66 49.08 7.69
N SER A 3 -31.89 48.65 6.45
CA SER A 3 -32.66 47.45 6.10
C SER A 3 -31.82 46.19 6.31
N LEU A 4 -32.38 45.20 7.02
CA LEU A 4 -31.83 43.87 7.25
C LEU A 4 -31.26 43.27 5.95
N LYS A 5 -29.94 43.34 5.78
CA LYS A 5 -29.23 42.59 4.74
C LYS A 5 -28.65 41.32 5.37
N THR A 6 -29.20 40.20 4.96
CA THR A 6 -28.50 38.93 4.69
C THR A 6 -27.69 38.35 5.85
N LEU A 7 -28.33 37.51 6.66
CA LEU A 7 -27.64 36.49 7.44
C LEU A 7 -27.87 35.13 6.76
N ALA A 8 -27.07 34.83 5.73
CA ALA A 8 -26.99 33.49 5.18
C ALA A 8 -26.10 32.66 6.11
N ILE A 9 -26.71 31.94 7.05
CA ILE A 9 -26.03 30.91 7.83
C ILE A 9 -25.82 29.72 6.89
N LEU A 10 -24.63 29.63 6.30
CA LEU A 10 -24.19 28.43 5.62
C LEU A 10 -23.92 27.37 6.71
N VAL A 11 -24.93 26.57 7.04
CA VAL A 11 -24.72 25.36 7.83
C VAL A 11 -23.99 24.38 6.92
N LEU A 12 -22.66 24.45 6.92
CA LEU A 12 -21.84 23.35 6.44
C LEU A 12 -22.10 22.21 7.43
N SER A 13 -23.01 21.32 7.10
CA SER A 13 -23.12 20.03 7.76
C SER A 13 -21.82 19.30 7.48
N VAL A 14 -20.83 19.50 8.35
CA VAL A 14 -19.70 18.60 8.47
C VAL A 14 -20.34 17.30 8.89
N ILE A 15 -20.55 16.40 7.93
CA ILE A 15 -20.80 15.01 8.25
C ILE A 15 -19.53 14.61 8.98
N ALA A 16 -19.58 14.60 10.31
CA ALA A 16 -18.58 13.95 11.11
C ALA A 16 -18.71 12.47 10.77
N VAL A 17 -18.08 12.07 9.65
CA VAL A 17 -17.57 10.72 9.54
C VAL A 17 -16.72 10.59 10.78
N ASP A 18 -17.14 9.74 11.72
CA ASP A 18 -16.37 9.43 12.91
C ASP A 18 -14.95 9.11 12.41
N ALA A 19 -14.03 10.06 12.61
CA ALA A 19 -12.79 10.04 11.85
C ALA A 19 -12.05 8.80 12.31
N ALA A 20 -11.91 7.81 11.44
CA ALA A 20 -11.32 6.54 11.79
C ALA A 20 -9.90 6.80 12.35
N GLY A 21 -9.76 6.64 13.66
CA GLY A 21 -8.50 6.70 14.35
C GLY A 21 -7.98 5.29 14.61
N VAL A 22 -6.79 5.20 15.16
CA VAL A 22 -6.28 3.93 15.68
C VAL A 22 -7.19 3.47 16.82
N ILE A 23 -7.68 2.24 16.74
CA ILE A 23 -8.50 1.59 17.76
C ILE A 23 -7.63 0.61 18.54
N GLY A 24 -7.68 0.69 19.87
CA GLY A 24 -6.85 -0.14 20.73
C GLY A 24 -5.39 0.30 20.75
N ASN A 25 -4.52 -0.57 21.29
CA ASN A 25 -3.08 -0.36 21.36
C ASN A 25 -2.35 -1.63 20.93
N ALA A 26 -1.13 -1.48 20.42
CA ALA A 26 -0.28 -2.62 20.10
C ALA A 26 0.01 -3.45 21.35
N GLU A 27 0.05 -4.76 21.18
CA GLU A 27 0.52 -5.72 22.18
C GLU A 27 1.89 -6.30 21.78
N GLY A 28 2.58 -6.94 22.72
CA GLY A 28 3.86 -7.60 22.46
C GLY A 28 5.02 -6.63 22.23
N PHE A 29 5.95 -6.99 21.33
CA PHE A 29 7.21 -6.25 21.16
C PHE A 29 7.03 -4.80 20.70
N ALA A 30 5.94 -4.49 19.99
CA ALA A 30 5.65 -3.15 19.48
C ALA A 30 4.70 -2.35 20.40
N ALA A 31 4.47 -2.76 21.66
CA ALA A 31 3.48 -2.14 22.55
C ALA A 31 3.66 -0.63 22.78
N ALA A 32 4.84 -0.08 22.50
CA ALA A 32 5.11 1.36 22.58
C ALA A 32 4.83 2.13 21.27
N ALA A 33 4.31 1.48 20.22
CA ALA A 33 3.96 2.14 18.96
C ALA A 33 2.79 3.12 19.17
N ARG A 34 2.94 4.34 18.66
CA ARG A 34 1.99 5.45 18.73
C ARG A 34 1.63 5.98 17.35
N GLY A 35 2.38 5.65 16.31
CA GLY A 35 2.13 6.06 14.93
C GLY A 35 2.11 7.58 14.79
N GLY A 36 1.04 8.12 14.21
CA GLY A 36 0.79 9.56 14.11
C GLY A 36 0.51 10.27 15.45
N GLY A 37 0.44 9.54 16.56
CA GLY A 37 0.20 10.09 17.89
C GLY A 37 -1.14 10.81 17.98
N THR A 38 -1.10 12.09 18.36
CA THR A 38 -2.30 12.94 18.48
C THR A 38 -2.60 13.75 17.22
N ALA A 39 -1.94 13.46 16.09
CA ALA A 39 -2.23 14.13 14.83
C ALA A 39 -3.70 13.90 14.43
N PRO A 40 -4.40 14.94 13.94
CA PRO A 40 -5.79 14.80 13.53
C PRO A 40 -5.91 13.77 12.40
N ALA A 41 -6.95 12.95 12.47
CA ALA A 41 -7.30 12.00 11.42
C ALA A 41 -7.81 12.75 10.18
N LEU A 42 -7.08 12.62 9.07
CA LEU A 42 -7.37 13.32 7.82
C LEU A 42 -7.43 12.34 6.66
N ILE A 43 -8.36 12.59 5.74
CA ILE A 43 -8.51 11.85 4.49
C ILE A 43 -7.76 12.63 3.41
N PRO A 44 -6.79 12.04 2.68
CA PRO A 44 -6.17 12.69 1.53
C PRO A 44 -7.21 12.98 0.45
N LYS A 45 -6.99 13.99 -0.39
CA LYS A 45 -7.91 14.33 -1.48
C LYS A 45 -7.74 13.44 -2.71
N ASP A 46 -6.53 12.93 -2.94
CA ASP A 46 -6.14 12.15 -4.12
C ASP A 46 -4.87 11.30 -3.85
N ILE A 47 -4.54 10.39 -4.78
CA ILE A 47 -3.41 9.45 -4.62
C ILE A 47 -2.06 10.16 -4.47
N ASN A 48 -1.90 11.36 -5.02
CA ASN A 48 -0.65 12.12 -4.93
C ASN A 48 -0.48 12.69 -3.51
N GLU A 49 -1.56 13.22 -2.95
CA GLU A 49 -1.60 13.66 -1.56
C GLU A 49 -1.41 12.49 -0.59
N LEU A 50 -2.03 11.33 -0.87
CA LEU A 50 -1.81 10.12 -0.09
C LEU A 50 -0.32 9.72 -0.09
N VAL A 51 0.32 9.60 -1.26
CA VAL A 51 1.75 9.24 -1.34
C VAL A 51 2.62 10.28 -0.63
N THR A 52 2.31 11.56 -0.77
CA THR A 52 3.03 12.65 -0.09
C THR A 52 2.94 12.48 1.42
N TRP A 53 1.73 12.32 1.97
CA TRP A 53 1.50 12.17 3.40
C TRP A 53 2.10 10.88 3.95
N LEU A 54 2.09 9.78 3.18
CA LEU A 54 2.72 8.53 3.59
C LEU A 54 4.25 8.69 3.74
N SER A 55 4.88 9.48 2.88
CA SER A 55 6.33 9.59 2.77
C SER A 55 6.98 10.73 3.56
N ASP A 56 6.20 11.75 3.96
CA ASP A 56 6.78 12.95 4.57
C ASP A 56 7.30 12.75 6.00
N ASN A 57 7.93 13.79 6.54
CA ASN A 57 8.51 13.78 7.88
C ASN A 57 7.56 14.26 8.98
N GLN A 58 6.27 14.43 8.69
CA GLN A 58 5.28 14.92 9.66
C GLN A 58 4.56 13.75 10.33
N PRO A 59 4.29 13.80 11.65
CA PRO A 59 3.37 12.86 12.28
C PRO A 59 1.98 12.99 11.66
N ARG A 60 1.39 11.87 11.21
CA ARG A 60 0.08 11.88 10.53
C ARG A 60 -0.79 10.70 10.92
N THR A 61 -2.09 10.98 11.04
CA THR A 61 -3.15 9.97 11.04
C THR A 61 -3.90 10.07 9.70
N ILE A 62 -3.64 9.10 8.82
CA ILE A 62 -4.10 9.05 7.44
C ILE A 62 -5.26 8.07 7.35
N VAL A 63 -6.43 8.58 6.96
CA VAL A 63 -7.65 7.79 6.85
C VAL A 63 -7.88 7.36 5.41
N LEU A 64 -8.04 6.06 5.20
CA LEU A 64 -8.38 5.46 3.92
C LEU A 64 -9.87 5.13 3.89
N ASP A 65 -10.66 5.94 3.19
CA ASP A 65 -12.12 5.87 3.14
C ASP A 65 -12.67 5.19 1.87
N ARG A 66 -11.79 4.72 1.00
CA ARG A 66 -12.10 4.14 -0.32
C ARG A 66 -10.95 3.25 -0.80
N THR A 67 -11.16 2.63 -1.96
CA THR A 67 -10.07 2.00 -2.71
C THR A 67 -9.18 3.08 -3.32
N TRP A 68 -7.93 3.11 -2.88
CA TRP A 68 -6.84 3.89 -3.46
C TRP A 68 -6.16 3.05 -4.52
N ASP A 69 -6.62 3.20 -5.77
CA ASP A 69 -6.19 2.40 -6.90
C ASP A 69 -4.93 2.99 -7.56
N PHE A 70 -3.82 2.25 -7.48
CA PHE A 70 -2.56 2.59 -8.13
C PHE A 70 -2.32 1.83 -9.43
N THR A 71 -3.23 0.94 -9.85
CA THR A 71 -3.12 0.21 -11.11
C THR A 71 -3.02 1.22 -12.27
N ASN A 72 -2.07 0.97 -13.18
CA ASN A 72 -1.71 1.74 -14.36
C ASN A 72 -1.21 3.17 -14.10
N THR A 73 -1.06 3.59 -12.83
CA THR A 73 -0.53 4.93 -12.50
C THR A 73 0.91 5.14 -12.96
N MET A 74 1.65 4.04 -13.19
CA MET A 74 3.01 4.03 -13.73
C MET A 74 3.10 3.25 -15.06
N GLY A 75 1.95 2.97 -15.69
CA GLY A 75 1.84 2.18 -16.91
C GLY A 75 2.14 0.70 -16.74
N THR A 76 2.23 0.00 -17.87
CA THR A 76 2.54 -1.44 -17.95
C THR A 76 3.85 -1.66 -18.69
N ARG A 77 4.51 -2.79 -18.41
CA ARG A 77 5.71 -3.23 -19.14
C ARG A 77 5.52 -4.64 -19.69
N THR A 78 6.01 -4.85 -20.92
CA THR A 78 5.99 -6.15 -21.60
C THR A 78 7.41 -6.59 -21.93
N GLU A 79 7.81 -7.75 -21.44
CA GLU A 79 9.16 -8.28 -21.64
C GLU A 79 9.22 -9.79 -21.43
N LYS A 80 10.42 -10.36 -21.52
CA LYS A 80 10.65 -11.77 -21.21
C LYS A 80 10.71 -11.97 -19.70
N GLY A 81 9.98 -12.97 -19.22
CA GLY A 81 10.09 -13.50 -17.87
C GLY A 81 10.64 -14.92 -17.88
N CYS A 82 10.25 -15.71 -16.87
CA CYS A 82 10.47 -17.16 -16.86
C CYS A 82 9.32 -17.87 -16.17
N THR A 83 9.07 -19.12 -16.56
CA THR A 83 8.29 -20.04 -15.73
C THR A 83 9.24 -20.63 -14.69
N PRO A 84 8.99 -20.41 -13.38
CA PRO A 84 9.91 -20.84 -12.34
C PRO A 84 9.85 -22.37 -12.17
N LEU A 85 10.95 -22.99 -11.74
CA LEU A 85 11.02 -24.44 -11.47
C LEU A 85 10.02 -24.88 -10.38
N SER A 86 9.64 -23.96 -9.49
CA SER A 86 8.64 -24.20 -8.44
C SER A 86 7.21 -24.25 -8.97
N ASN A 87 6.95 -23.80 -10.20
CA ASN A 87 5.64 -23.89 -10.80
C ASN A 87 5.38 -25.33 -11.29
N THR A 88 4.71 -26.10 -10.43
CA THR A 88 4.26 -27.47 -10.71
C THR A 88 2.78 -27.53 -11.08
N CYS A 89 2.13 -26.38 -11.27
CA CYS A 89 0.70 -26.31 -11.55
C CYS A 89 0.39 -26.74 -12.98
N THR A 90 -0.67 -27.54 -13.15
CA THR A 90 -1.16 -27.95 -14.47
C THR A 90 -2.07 -26.89 -15.09
N ASN A 91 -2.28 -26.96 -16.41
CA ASN A 91 -3.22 -26.10 -17.16
C ASN A 91 -2.94 -24.58 -17.09
N GLY A 92 -1.69 -24.18 -16.84
CA GLY A 92 -1.30 -22.77 -16.77
C GLY A 92 -1.83 -22.02 -15.55
N ALA A 93 -2.24 -22.75 -14.50
CA ALA A 93 -2.75 -22.16 -13.26
C ALA A 93 -1.66 -21.59 -12.34
N GLY A 94 -0.37 -21.85 -12.64
CA GLY A 94 0.74 -21.32 -11.86
C GLY A 94 1.17 -19.92 -12.31
N GLN A 95 2.09 -19.34 -11.54
CA GLN A 95 2.65 -18.03 -11.82
C GLN A 95 3.87 -18.12 -12.75
N ASP A 96 4.03 -17.10 -13.58
CA ASP A 96 5.32 -16.79 -14.21
C ASP A 96 6.08 -15.80 -13.31
N SER A 97 7.34 -15.50 -13.62
CA SER A 97 8.16 -14.55 -12.88
C SER A 97 8.60 -13.39 -13.75
N VAL A 98 8.60 -12.19 -13.17
CA VAL A 98 9.38 -11.06 -13.70
C VAL A 98 10.86 -11.37 -13.52
N ASP A 99 11.68 -11.06 -14.52
CA ASP A 99 13.14 -11.23 -14.45
C ASP A 99 13.82 -10.04 -13.75
N ILE A 100 13.57 -9.91 -12.44
CA ILE A 100 14.21 -8.85 -11.65
C ILE A 100 15.67 -9.21 -11.37
N ASN A 101 16.60 -8.32 -11.71
CA ASN A 101 18.03 -8.47 -11.45
C ASN A 101 18.65 -9.80 -11.95
N GLY A 102 18.13 -10.36 -13.05
CA GLY A 102 18.60 -11.63 -13.60
C GLY A 102 18.21 -12.86 -12.76
N TRP A 103 17.13 -12.77 -11.98
CA TRP A 103 16.61 -13.89 -11.20
C TRP A 103 16.23 -15.08 -12.07
N CYS A 104 15.66 -14.82 -13.25
CA CYS A 104 15.30 -15.87 -14.20
C CYS A 104 16.53 -16.51 -14.84
N GLU A 105 17.66 -15.81 -14.92
CA GLU A 105 18.91 -16.33 -15.49
C GLU A 105 19.62 -17.36 -14.58
N GLN A 106 19.15 -17.49 -13.33
CA GLN A 106 19.73 -18.45 -12.39
C GLN A 106 19.18 -19.86 -12.68
N PRO A 107 20.05 -20.86 -12.95
CA PRO A 107 19.61 -22.24 -13.21
C PRO A 107 18.82 -22.89 -12.07
N GLY A 108 18.97 -22.39 -10.83
CA GLY A 108 18.20 -22.83 -9.67
C GLY A 108 16.77 -22.28 -9.62
N ASN A 109 16.45 -21.28 -10.43
CA ASN A 109 15.15 -20.60 -10.42
C ASN A 109 14.30 -20.94 -11.64
N SER A 110 14.91 -21.09 -12.82
CA SER A 110 14.21 -21.48 -14.04
C SER A 110 15.05 -22.40 -14.94
N ASP A 111 14.39 -23.23 -15.74
CA ASP A 111 15.04 -24.07 -16.74
C ASP A 111 15.52 -23.21 -17.93
N GLN A 112 16.83 -23.04 -18.03
CA GLN A 112 17.48 -22.19 -19.04
C GLN A 112 17.35 -22.74 -20.47
N SER A 113 16.96 -24.02 -20.62
CA SER A 113 16.77 -24.63 -21.94
C SER A 113 15.39 -24.35 -22.53
N LEU A 114 14.42 -23.92 -21.70
CA LEU A 114 13.05 -23.68 -22.13
C LEU A 114 12.86 -22.25 -22.68
N PRO A 115 11.94 -22.06 -23.64
CA PRO A 115 11.60 -20.71 -24.10
C PRO A 115 11.06 -19.85 -22.96
N LYS A 116 11.57 -18.62 -22.88
CA LYS A 116 11.08 -17.62 -21.92
C LYS A 116 9.73 -17.04 -22.37
N PRO A 117 8.69 -17.05 -21.52
CA PRO A 117 7.40 -16.46 -21.84
C PRO A 117 7.52 -14.93 -21.97
N ILE A 118 6.66 -14.35 -22.81
CA ILE A 118 6.43 -12.91 -22.82
C ILE A 118 5.35 -12.60 -21.78
N ILE A 119 5.68 -11.75 -20.82
CA ILE A 119 4.81 -11.33 -19.72
C ILE A 119 4.48 -9.84 -19.85
N THR A 120 3.32 -9.43 -19.33
CA THR A 120 2.91 -8.04 -19.25
C THR A 120 2.38 -7.74 -17.86
N TYR A 121 2.98 -6.79 -17.16
CA TYR A 121 2.66 -6.49 -15.77
C TYR A 121 2.52 -4.98 -15.53
N ASP A 122 1.88 -4.63 -14.42
CA ASP A 122 1.74 -3.26 -13.95
C ASP A 122 3.02 -2.79 -13.26
N VAL A 123 3.57 -1.65 -13.70
CA VAL A 123 4.84 -1.14 -13.19
C VAL A 123 4.72 -0.62 -11.75
N ALA A 124 3.54 -0.19 -11.32
CA ALA A 124 3.35 0.39 -9.99
C ALA A 124 3.63 -0.59 -8.84
N GLY A 125 3.37 -1.88 -9.06
CA GLY A 125 3.62 -2.93 -8.07
C GLY A 125 5.08 -3.39 -7.96
N ILE A 126 5.91 -3.08 -8.96
CA ILE A 126 7.26 -3.65 -9.11
C ILE A 126 8.29 -2.87 -8.30
N PRO A 127 9.18 -3.52 -7.51
CA PRO A 127 10.29 -2.84 -6.87
C PRO A 127 11.17 -2.07 -7.88
N PRO A 128 11.64 -0.84 -7.57
CA PRO A 128 11.58 -0.16 -6.27
C PRO A 128 10.34 0.74 -6.08
N ASN A 129 9.27 0.55 -6.86
CA ASN A 129 8.16 1.49 -6.90
C ASN A 129 7.20 1.41 -5.70
N ALA A 130 7.39 0.53 -4.71
CA ALA A 130 6.60 0.56 -3.48
C ALA A 130 6.59 1.95 -2.82
N ILE A 131 5.50 2.32 -2.16
CA ILE A 131 5.38 3.63 -1.50
C ILE A 131 6.27 3.63 -0.26
N LYS A 132 7.31 4.46 -0.26
CA LYS A 132 8.20 4.59 0.90
C LYS A 132 7.48 5.32 2.03
N LEU A 133 7.39 4.68 3.20
CA LEU A 133 6.79 5.31 4.38
C LEU A 133 7.83 6.13 5.16
N GLY A 134 7.40 7.29 5.64
CA GLY A 134 8.10 8.05 6.69
C GLY A 134 7.73 7.56 8.09
N SER A 135 8.47 7.99 9.10
CA SER A 135 8.19 7.68 10.51
C SER A 135 6.91 8.35 11.02
N GLN A 136 6.38 7.89 12.16
CA GLN A 136 5.25 8.50 12.88
C GLN A 136 3.98 8.57 12.02
N LYS A 137 3.56 7.43 11.47
CA LYS A 137 2.38 7.32 10.62
C LYS A 137 1.37 6.38 11.25
N SER A 138 0.11 6.81 11.34
CA SER A 138 -1.04 5.94 11.55
C SER A 138 -1.83 5.89 10.26
N ILE A 139 -1.97 4.72 9.64
CA ILE A 139 -2.68 4.52 8.38
C ILE A 139 -3.87 3.62 8.69
N VAL A 140 -5.08 4.17 8.61
CA VAL A 140 -6.29 3.53 9.14
C VAL A 140 -7.38 3.45 8.08
N GLY A 141 -7.92 2.27 7.83
CA GLY A 141 -9.06 2.10 6.92
C GLY A 141 -10.43 2.30 7.59
N VAL A 142 -11.39 2.85 6.84
CA VAL A 142 -12.79 3.01 7.27
C VAL A 142 -13.59 1.77 6.92
N GLY A 143 -14.06 1.02 7.94
CA GLY A 143 -14.86 -0.19 7.73
C GLY A 143 -14.19 -1.15 6.74
N ALA A 144 -14.90 -1.57 5.70
CA ALA A 144 -14.36 -2.41 4.61
C ALA A 144 -13.90 -1.61 3.38
N LEU A 145 -13.85 -0.28 3.46
CA LEU A 145 -13.61 0.60 2.32
C LEU A 145 -12.13 0.93 2.13
N GLY A 146 -11.33 0.97 3.20
CA GLY A 146 -9.94 1.37 3.16
C GLY A 146 -9.05 0.34 2.47
N LYS A 147 -8.78 0.53 1.17
CA LYS A 147 -7.94 -0.39 0.39
C LYS A 147 -6.80 0.33 -0.31
N ILE A 148 -5.66 -0.33 -0.42
CA ILE A 148 -4.58 0.02 -1.35
C ILE A 148 -4.56 -1.04 -2.44
N LYS A 149 -4.74 -0.63 -3.70
CA LYS A 149 -4.77 -1.55 -4.84
C LYS A 149 -3.56 -1.35 -5.75
N GLY A 150 -2.94 -2.46 -6.19
CA GLY A 150 -1.91 -2.45 -7.23
C GLY A 150 -0.53 -1.94 -6.81
N ARG A 151 -0.31 -1.59 -5.54
CA ARG A 151 0.96 -1.08 -5.02
C ARG A 151 1.11 -1.34 -3.53
N GLY A 152 2.31 -1.68 -3.09
CA GLY A 152 2.63 -1.93 -1.68
C GLY A 152 3.35 -0.79 -0.98
N PHE A 153 3.65 -1.01 0.30
CA PHE A 153 4.44 -0.12 1.15
C PHE A 153 5.84 -0.66 1.39
N TYR A 154 6.83 0.24 1.41
CA TYR A 154 8.20 -0.07 1.78
C TYR A 154 8.65 0.77 2.97
N ILE A 155 9.01 0.10 4.05
CA ILE A 155 9.38 0.70 5.33
C ILE A 155 10.86 0.42 5.56
N ALA A 156 11.71 1.38 5.23
CA ALA A 156 13.16 1.26 5.32
C ALA A 156 13.74 2.27 6.32
N GLY A 157 14.06 1.81 7.53
CA GLY A 157 14.60 2.65 8.62
C GLY A 157 13.62 3.63 9.26
N ALA A 158 12.40 3.76 8.72
CA ALA A 158 11.32 4.52 9.37
C ALA A 158 10.89 3.82 10.66
N LYS A 159 10.27 4.57 11.58
CA LYS A 159 9.92 4.07 12.91
C LYS A 159 8.56 4.58 13.34
N ASP A 160 7.97 3.88 14.31
CA ASP A 160 6.71 4.27 14.93
C ASP A 160 5.59 4.40 13.89
N ILE A 161 5.20 3.26 13.33
CA ILE A 161 4.21 3.17 12.26
C ILE A 161 3.10 2.21 12.69
N ILE A 162 1.86 2.60 12.45
CA ILE A 162 0.66 1.78 12.64
C ILE A 162 -0.04 1.68 11.29
N ILE A 163 -0.33 0.45 10.85
CA ILE A 163 -1.22 0.16 9.73
C ILE A 163 -2.38 -0.66 10.30
N GLN A 164 -3.58 -0.10 10.30
CA GLN A 164 -4.75 -0.74 10.90
C GLN A 164 -5.95 -0.78 9.96
N ASN A 165 -6.60 -1.94 9.86
CA ASN A 165 -7.84 -2.12 9.11
C ASN A 165 -7.72 -1.71 7.62
N VAL A 166 -6.59 -2.05 6.99
CA VAL A 166 -6.32 -1.77 5.57
C VAL A 166 -6.31 -3.08 4.79
N GLU A 167 -6.94 -3.10 3.61
CA GLU A 167 -6.81 -4.20 2.65
C GLU A 167 -5.81 -3.84 1.55
N PHE A 168 -4.78 -4.65 1.36
CA PHE A 168 -3.91 -4.61 0.19
C PHE A 168 -4.44 -5.60 -0.84
N VAL A 169 -4.72 -5.13 -2.05
CA VAL A 169 -5.44 -5.92 -3.05
C VAL A 169 -4.84 -5.85 -4.45
N GLU A 170 -4.89 -6.97 -5.16
CA GLU A 170 -4.66 -7.05 -6.61
C GLU A 170 -3.35 -6.40 -7.09
N MET A 171 -2.22 -6.99 -6.72
CA MET A 171 -0.90 -6.53 -7.18
C MET A 171 -0.21 -7.61 -7.98
N ASN A 172 -0.28 -7.46 -9.32
CA ASN A 172 0.33 -8.37 -10.29
C ASN A 172 0.18 -9.88 -9.92
N PRO A 173 -1.05 -10.38 -9.64
CA PRO A 173 -1.25 -11.68 -9.01
C PRO A 173 -0.72 -12.87 -9.82
N LYS A 174 -0.48 -12.71 -11.14
CA LYS A 174 0.08 -13.75 -12.00
C LYS A 174 1.61 -13.86 -11.93
N TYR A 175 2.29 -12.91 -11.29
CA TYR A 175 3.74 -12.75 -11.43
C TYR A 175 4.49 -12.82 -10.09
N ILE A 176 5.39 -13.79 -9.96
CA ILE A 176 6.47 -13.73 -8.95
C ILE A 176 7.32 -12.50 -9.25
N TRP A 177 7.83 -11.85 -8.18
CA TRP A 177 8.46 -10.53 -8.23
C TRP A 177 7.53 -9.42 -8.75
N GLY A 178 6.22 -9.70 -8.84
CA GLY A 178 5.18 -8.75 -9.23
C GLY A 178 4.90 -7.64 -8.22
N GLY A 179 5.38 -7.80 -6.98
CA GLY A 179 5.32 -6.80 -5.92
C GLY A 179 5.11 -7.43 -4.53
N ASP A 180 5.48 -6.68 -3.50
CA ASP A 180 5.25 -7.03 -2.09
C ASP A 180 4.29 -6.02 -1.44
N ALA A 181 3.25 -6.49 -0.75
CA ALA A 181 2.23 -5.60 -0.19
C ALA A 181 2.80 -4.71 0.92
N ILE A 182 3.62 -5.31 1.80
CA ILE A 182 4.33 -4.62 2.88
C ILE A 182 5.74 -5.22 2.98
N SER A 183 6.75 -4.40 2.70
CA SER A 183 8.16 -4.77 2.86
C SER A 183 8.79 -3.94 3.98
N VAL A 184 9.55 -4.60 4.85
CA VAL A 184 10.12 -4.01 6.06
C VAL A 184 11.62 -4.27 6.10
N ASP A 185 12.41 -3.21 6.23
CA ASP A 185 13.87 -3.25 6.31
C ASP A 185 14.36 -2.30 7.41
N GLY A 186 14.83 -2.87 8.53
CA GLY A 186 15.40 -2.08 9.64
C GLY A 186 14.45 -1.11 10.35
N THR A 187 13.15 -1.42 10.42
CA THR A 187 12.15 -0.62 11.16
C THR A 187 12.17 -0.90 12.67
N ASP A 188 11.61 0.02 13.46
CA ASP A 188 11.32 -0.17 14.88
C ASP A 188 9.94 0.39 15.23
N LEU A 189 9.27 -0.16 16.25
CA LEU A 189 7.90 0.19 16.66
C LEU A 189 6.90 0.17 15.50
N PHE A 190 6.77 -0.98 14.85
CA PHE A 190 5.84 -1.18 13.74
C PHE A 190 4.69 -2.11 14.13
N TRP A 191 3.46 -1.64 13.99
CA TRP A 191 2.25 -2.40 14.28
C TRP A 191 1.38 -2.55 13.02
N ILE A 192 1.16 -3.80 12.60
CA ILE A 192 0.19 -4.18 11.57
C ILE A 192 -0.98 -4.86 12.28
N ASP A 193 -2.19 -4.35 12.10
CA ASP A 193 -3.37 -4.84 12.82
C ASP A 193 -4.61 -4.89 11.92
N HIS A 194 -5.40 -5.96 12.02
CA HIS A 194 -6.62 -6.13 11.21
C HIS A 194 -6.41 -5.90 9.70
N VAL A 195 -5.20 -6.16 9.19
CA VAL A 195 -4.87 -6.01 7.77
C VAL A 195 -5.27 -7.26 7.01
N LYS A 196 -5.80 -7.06 5.80
CA LYS A 196 -6.02 -8.13 4.82
C LYS A 196 -5.08 -7.94 3.63
N ILE A 197 -4.53 -9.03 3.12
CA ILE A 197 -3.72 -9.07 1.90
C ILE A 197 -4.35 -10.12 0.99
N SER A 198 -4.70 -9.74 -0.25
CA SER A 198 -5.39 -10.64 -1.20
C SER A 198 -5.13 -10.36 -2.67
#